data_AF-A0A949T1C3-F1
#
_entry.id   AF-A0A949T1C3-F1
#
_cell.length_a   1.000
_cell.length_b   1.000
_cell.length_c   1.000
_cell.angle_alpha   90.00
_cell.angle_beta   90.00
_cell.angle_gamma   90.00
#
_symmetry.space_group_name_H-M   'P 1'
#
loop_
_entity.id
_entity.type
_entity.pdbx_description
1 polymer ?
#
loop_
_entity_poly.entity_id
_entity_poly.type
_entity_poly.pdbx_seq_one_letter_code
_entity_poly.pdbx_strand_id
1 'polypeptide(L)'
;MAALCALAALVLACSACSTIETPNLEEDVKNEKIVPAGWQPLGLRVGLAPCVLELELNPEKTNVEDTKRWVLAPNPEQLNGPTGIHKRLLDVLVKYRMFERIEPIEGARPNSTPEELRRLALAQGLDVVMQPSVRRHDVGYIESNGAYAWNMFIWWMMSPVFTWWIADEDFDVNVHIDLRLYPTSTGNLALGKRLAPKETLVRSLDDFDHGFNALSIFSTPGYMGESNWVKVGSKMIPIGECAAHKQALRFVTQDLSRKLEDPDFLGDLRRRAGVIVGVDSQGRPGLPMTRYAEADATALSRFALTATRRPLTEGAVTTLTGAAATRAAVIEAIGKVTPLARGNDEFFLMFCGTGTLTQDGRLGLALAQPPVSAADTPLEITPLIELVDAALEERPRTLVLYLDCSFLARGDSRCAVTDALLAKLPARAENEKPHSLLAPIFQLCAERGTRLVVLSATGAQVGLPSAERALEMEELGGGLFTAFVLEALSGKADANKDRDVSVDELTAYVLAKVGQIADLEGVNQKPFVFTDDDRRTYELPSGKK
;
A
#
# COMPACT_ATOMS: atom_id res chain seq x y z
N MET A 1 -44.51 -56.63 -21.22
CA MET A 1 -43.58 -55.80 -22.00
C MET A 1 -43.85 -54.30 -21.78
N ALA A 2 -45.05 -53.77 -22.05
CA ALA A 2 -45.40 -52.37 -21.82
C ALA A 2 -45.14 -51.86 -20.38
N ALA A 3 -45.47 -52.65 -19.36
CA ALA A 3 -45.20 -52.30 -17.95
C ALA A 3 -43.70 -52.27 -17.60
N LEU A 4 -42.88 -53.10 -18.26
CA LEU A 4 -41.43 -53.12 -18.06
C LEU A 4 -40.75 -51.92 -18.75
N CYS A 5 -41.24 -51.54 -19.94
CA CYS A 5 -40.83 -50.33 -20.63
C CYS A 5 -41.22 -49.06 -19.84
N ALA A 6 -42.42 -49.02 -19.27
CA ALA A 6 -42.87 -47.91 -18.43
C ALA A 6 -42.02 -47.78 -17.15
N LEU A 7 -41.68 -48.89 -16.50
CA LEU A 7 -40.83 -48.88 -15.29
C LEU A 7 -39.39 -48.46 -15.61
N ALA A 8 -38.80 -48.95 -16.72
CA ALA A 8 -37.47 -48.57 -17.16
C ALA A 8 -37.39 -47.09 -17.57
N ALA A 9 -38.42 -46.58 -18.24
CA ALA A 9 -38.54 -45.18 -18.57
C ALA A 9 -38.75 -44.29 -17.35
N LEU A 10 -39.48 -44.76 -16.32
CA LEU A 10 -39.62 -44.02 -15.06
C LEU A 10 -38.27 -43.90 -14.34
N VAL A 11 -37.51 -45.01 -14.28
CA VAL A 11 -36.17 -45.02 -13.67
C VAL A 11 -35.19 -44.13 -14.44
N LEU A 12 -35.24 -44.15 -15.77
CA LEU A 12 -34.40 -43.31 -16.63
C LEU A 12 -34.80 -41.82 -16.57
N ALA A 13 -36.10 -41.51 -16.52
CA ALA A 13 -36.60 -40.15 -16.34
C ALA A 13 -36.17 -39.60 -14.97
N CYS A 14 -36.24 -40.40 -13.90
CA CYS A 14 -35.73 -39.98 -12.58
C CYS A 14 -34.21 -39.77 -12.55
N SER A 15 -33.44 -40.45 -13.39
CA SER A 15 -31.98 -40.23 -13.51
C SER A 15 -31.60 -39.08 -14.45
N ALA A 16 -32.54 -38.57 -15.25
CA ALA A 16 -32.34 -37.49 -16.21
C ALA A 16 -32.92 -36.14 -15.73
N CYS A 17 -33.48 -36.09 -14.51
CA CYS A 17 -33.90 -34.85 -13.86
C CYS A 17 -32.72 -33.90 -13.67
N SER A 18 -33.01 -32.59 -13.75
CA SER A 18 -31.99 -31.62 -13.42
C SER A 18 -31.55 -31.77 -11.96
N THR A 19 -30.23 -31.85 -11.77
CA THR A 19 -29.60 -31.87 -10.46
C THR A 19 -28.61 -30.71 -10.41
N ILE A 20 -29.17 -29.50 -10.34
CA ILE A 20 -28.35 -28.31 -10.10
C ILE A 20 -27.98 -28.31 -8.62
N GLU A 21 -26.84 -28.89 -8.30
CA GLU A 21 -26.30 -28.83 -6.95
C GLU A 21 -26.01 -27.38 -6.55
N THR A 22 -26.49 -27.00 -5.37
CA THR A 22 -26.11 -25.73 -4.75
C THR A 22 -24.60 -25.72 -4.53
N PRO A 23 -23.87 -24.73 -5.06
CA PRO A 23 -22.42 -24.72 -4.95
C PRO A 23 -21.99 -24.62 -3.48
N ASN A 24 -21.10 -25.51 -3.05
CA ASN A 24 -20.56 -25.52 -1.69
C ASN A 24 -19.08 -25.14 -1.70
N LEU A 25 -18.80 -23.85 -1.48
CA LEU A 25 -17.43 -23.32 -1.51
C LEU A 25 -16.52 -24.02 -0.46
N GLU A 26 -17.04 -24.37 0.71
CA GLU A 26 -16.21 -24.99 1.76
C GLU A 26 -15.71 -26.37 1.37
N GLU A 27 -16.63 -27.17 0.83
CA GLU A 27 -16.35 -28.51 0.34
C GLU A 27 -15.38 -28.46 -0.84
N ASP A 28 -15.61 -27.56 -1.79
CA ASP A 28 -14.73 -27.36 -2.94
C ASP A 28 -13.31 -26.95 -2.50
N VAL A 29 -13.19 -25.99 -1.57
CA VAL A 29 -11.88 -25.54 -1.06
C VAL A 29 -11.12 -26.68 -0.41
N LYS A 30 -11.81 -27.57 0.31
CA LYS A 30 -11.22 -28.75 0.95
C LYS A 30 -10.82 -29.81 -0.09
N ASN A 31 -11.74 -30.15 -1.00
CA ASN A 31 -11.54 -31.21 -1.99
C ASN A 31 -10.44 -30.85 -2.99
N GLU A 32 -10.43 -29.60 -3.46
CA GLU A 32 -9.46 -29.09 -4.42
C GLU A 32 -8.16 -28.57 -3.75
N LYS A 33 -8.06 -28.64 -2.41
CA LYS A 33 -6.91 -28.18 -1.61
C LYS A 33 -6.47 -26.76 -1.97
N ILE A 34 -7.43 -25.85 -2.14
CA ILE A 34 -7.17 -24.48 -2.61
C ILE A 34 -6.35 -23.68 -1.59
N VAL A 35 -6.66 -23.88 -0.31
CA VAL A 35 -5.91 -23.29 0.81
C VAL A 35 -4.95 -24.35 1.35
N PRO A 36 -3.63 -24.14 1.27
CA PRO A 36 -2.64 -25.10 1.76
C PRO A 36 -2.79 -25.40 3.26
N ALA A 37 -2.44 -26.61 3.67
CA ALA A 37 -2.35 -26.95 5.08
C ALA A 37 -1.27 -26.08 5.77
N GLY A 38 -1.63 -25.46 6.89
CA GLY A 38 -0.72 -24.57 7.63
C GLY A 38 -0.60 -23.15 7.06
N TRP A 39 -1.48 -22.76 6.11
CA TRP A 39 -1.54 -21.42 5.53
C TRP A 39 -1.45 -20.33 6.61
N GLN A 40 -0.53 -19.38 6.40
CA GLN A 40 -0.40 -18.17 7.19
C GLN A 40 -0.92 -16.99 6.36
N PRO A 41 -1.66 -16.06 6.99
CA PRO A 41 -2.11 -14.85 6.30
C PRO A 41 -0.92 -14.08 5.75
N LEU A 42 -1.09 -13.50 4.55
CA LEU A 42 -0.08 -12.60 3.99
C LEU A 42 0.03 -11.34 4.86
N GLY A 43 1.25 -10.86 5.10
CA GLY A 43 1.55 -9.65 5.88
C GLY A 43 1.13 -8.33 5.21
N LEU A 44 -0.05 -8.31 4.58
CA LEU A 44 -0.66 -7.16 3.92
C LEU A 44 -1.95 -6.76 4.62
N ARG A 45 -2.17 -5.46 4.73
CA ARG A 45 -3.42 -4.83 5.14
C ARG A 45 -4.14 -4.31 3.89
N VAL A 46 -5.28 -4.90 3.58
CA VAL A 46 -5.98 -4.68 2.31
C VAL A 46 -7.26 -3.90 2.54
N GLY A 47 -7.41 -2.79 1.82
CA GLY A 47 -8.68 -2.08 1.69
C GLY A 47 -9.46 -2.58 0.49
N LEU A 48 -10.61 -3.21 0.71
CA LEU A 48 -11.49 -3.64 -0.37
C LEU A 48 -12.39 -2.48 -0.79
N ALA A 49 -12.11 -1.89 -1.94
CA ALA A 49 -12.92 -0.83 -2.52
C ALA A 49 -14.29 -1.36 -2.99
N PRO A 50 -15.33 -0.51 -3.07
CA PRO A 50 -16.65 -0.91 -3.58
C PRO A 50 -16.53 -1.52 -4.97
N CYS A 51 -17.26 -2.61 -5.23
CA CYS A 51 -17.25 -3.27 -6.53
C CYS A 51 -17.84 -2.37 -7.61
N VAL A 52 -17.14 -2.29 -8.74
CA VAL A 52 -17.59 -1.54 -9.93
C VAL A 52 -18.10 -2.49 -11.01
N LEU A 53 -18.95 -1.96 -11.90
CA LEU A 53 -19.52 -2.70 -13.02
C LEU A 53 -18.90 -2.19 -14.32
N GLU A 54 -18.14 -3.03 -15.01
CA GLU A 54 -17.48 -2.72 -16.28
C GLU A 54 -17.69 -3.87 -17.28
N LEU A 55 -18.95 -4.08 -17.66
CA LEU A 55 -19.34 -5.21 -18.49
C LEU A 55 -18.69 -5.17 -19.87
N GLU A 56 -18.15 -6.31 -20.30
CA GLU A 56 -17.60 -6.51 -21.65
C GLU A 56 -18.71 -6.67 -22.69
N LEU A 57 -19.86 -7.20 -22.27
CA LEU A 57 -21.05 -7.35 -23.10
C LEU A 57 -22.01 -6.21 -22.78
N ASN A 58 -22.44 -5.48 -23.81
CA ASN A 58 -23.46 -4.45 -23.66
C ASN A 58 -24.85 -5.13 -23.54
N PRO A 59 -25.57 -4.97 -22.42
CA PRO A 59 -26.90 -5.54 -22.25
C PRO A 59 -27.88 -5.14 -23.35
N GLU A 60 -27.86 -3.89 -23.80
CA GLU A 60 -28.78 -3.37 -24.83
C GLU A 60 -28.58 -4.05 -26.19
N LYS A 61 -27.36 -4.54 -26.46
CA LYS A 61 -27.03 -5.24 -27.72
C LYS A 61 -27.10 -6.75 -27.61
N THR A 62 -26.99 -7.28 -26.40
CA THR A 62 -26.87 -8.73 -26.16
C THR A 62 -28.20 -9.33 -25.76
N ASN A 63 -29.04 -8.60 -25.03
CA ASN A 63 -30.34 -9.06 -24.55
C ASN A 63 -31.42 -8.83 -25.63
N VAL A 64 -31.16 -9.35 -26.82
CA VAL A 64 -32.08 -9.31 -27.97
C VAL A 64 -32.39 -10.74 -28.40
N GLU A 65 -33.51 -10.92 -29.08
CA GLU A 65 -33.86 -12.19 -29.72
C GLU A 65 -32.68 -12.63 -30.65
N ASP A 66 -32.38 -13.92 -30.66
CA ASP A 66 -31.32 -14.61 -31.44
C ASP A 66 -29.89 -14.71 -30.87
N THR A 67 -29.49 -13.97 -29.83
CA THR A 67 -28.10 -14.06 -29.31
C THR A 67 -27.83 -15.31 -28.47
N LYS A 68 -28.89 -16.05 -28.10
CA LYS A 68 -28.85 -17.23 -27.20
C LYS A 68 -28.12 -16.95 -25.87
N ARG A 69 -27.98 -15.68 -25.47
CA ARG A 69 -27.21 -15.25 -24.31
C ARG A 69 -27.87 -14.04 -23.67
N TRP A 70 -27.85 -13.99 -22.35
CA TRP A 70 -28.49 -12.94 -21.59
C TRP A 70 -27.56 -12.39 -20.51
N VAL A 71 -27.29 -11.09 -20.59
CA VAL A 71 -26.52 -10.34 -19.60
C VAL A 71 -27.44 -9.93 -18.46
N LEU A 72 -27.11 -10.41 -17.27
CA LEU A 72 -27.85 -10.13 -16.04
C LEU A 72 -27.10 -9.06 -15.25
N ALA A 73 -27.06 -7.84 -15.74
CA ALA A 73 -26.28 -6.76 -15.10
C ALA A 73 -26.66 -6.60 -13.62
N PRO A 74 -25.72 -6.82 -12.67
CA PRO A 74 -26.02 -6.67 -11.25
C PRO A 74 -26.38 -5.22 -10.91
N ASN A 75 -27.46 -5.02 -10.17
CA ASN A 75 -27.84 -3.70 -9.67
C ASN A 75 -26.91 -3.27 -8.50
N PRO A 76 -26.97 -2.00 -8.04
CA PRO A 76 -26.09 -1.52 -6.97
C PRO A 76 -26.15 -2.34 -5.66
N GLU A 77 -27.32 -2.87 -5.31
CA GLU A 77 -27.51 -3.71 -4.12
C GLU A 77 -26.90 -5.10 -4.30
N GLN A 78 -27.02 -5.68 -5.49
CA GLN A 78 -26.37 -6.96 -5.83
C GLN A 78 -24.84 -6.83 -5.93
N LEU A 79 -24.31 -5.65 -6.26
CA LEU A 79 -22.87 -5.39 -6.27
C LEU A 79 -22.32 -5.14 -4.87
N ASN A 80 -22.91 -4.20 -4.13
CA ASN A 80 -22.32 -3.59 -2.93
C ASN A 80 -23.21 -3.65 -1.67
N GLY A 81 -24.38 -4.29 -1.75
CA GLY A 81 -25.26 -4.49 -0.61
C GLY A 81 -24.73 -5.51 0.41
N PRO A 82 -25.46 -5.74 1.51
CA PRO A 82 -25.06 -6.63 2.62
C PRO A 82 -24.98 -8.11 2.21
N THR A 83 -25.57 -8.46 1.08
CA THR A 83 -25.48 -9.77 0.44
C THR A 83 -25.03 -9.62 -1.01
N GLY A 84 -24.28 -8.57 -1.34
CA GLY A 84 -23.76 -8.34 -2.68
C GLY A 84 -22.47 -9.12 -2.97
N ILE A 85 -22.00 -9.02 -4.22
CA ILE A 85 -20.74 -9.62 -4.68
C ILE A 85 -19.55 -9.13 -3.85
N HIS A 86 -19.48 -7.82 -3.56
CA HIS A 86 -18.44 -7.22 -2.73
C HIS A 86 -18.35 -7.86 -1.34
N LYS A 87 -19.50 -7.97 -0.66
CA LYS A 87 -19.58 -8.53 0.70
C LYS A 87 -19.26 -10.02 0.73
N ARG A 88 -19.76 -10.79 -0.24
CA ARG A 88 -19.39 -12.22 -0.37
C ARG A 88 -17.90 -12.41 -0.58
N LEU A 89 -17.28 -11.64 -1.46
CA LEU A 89 -15.84 -11.70 -1.69
C LEU A 89 -15.05 -11.36 -0.40
N LEU A 90 -15.45 -10.30 0.31
CA LEU A 90 -14.84 -9.94 1.59
C LEU A 90 -14.96 -11.08 2.61
N ASP A 91 -16.15 -11.64 2.78
CA ASP A 91 -16.42 -12.71 3.75
C ASP A 91 -15.58 -13.96 3.46
N VAL A 92 -15.41 -14.31 2.19
CA VAL A 92 -14.53 -15.40 1.77
C VAL A 92 -13.07 -15.12 2.18
N LEU A 93 -12.54 -13.94 1.85
CA LEU A 93 -11.15 -13.59 2.14
C LEU A 93 -10.88 -13.48 3.64
N VAL A 94 -11.84 -12.98 4.43
CA VAL A 94 -11.79 -12.94 5.90
C VAL A 94 -11.83 -14.35 6.49
N LYS A 95 -12.81 -15.17 6.09
CA LYS A 95 -13.03 -16.52 6.61
C LYS A 95 -11.80 -17.40 6.49
N TYR A 96 -11.13 -17.35 5.34
CA TYR A 96 -9.93 -18.15 5.10
C TYR A 96 -8.63 -17.45 5.54
N ARG A 97 -8.71 -16.30 6.22
CA ARG A 97 -7.55 -15.54 6.73
C ARG A 97 -6.49 -15.32 5.65
N MET A 98 -6.92 -14.73 4.54
CA MET A 98 -6.05 -14.49 3.38
C MET A 98 -4.97 -13.43 3.65
N PHE A 99 -5.26 -12.47 4.53
CA PHE A 99 -4.44 -11.30 4.82
C PHE A 99 -4.32 -11.06 6.32
N GLU A 100 -3.29 -10.31 6.74
CA GLU A 100 -3.13 -9.80 8.12
C GLU A 100 -4.39 -9.05 8.53
N ARG A 101 -4.89 -8.20 7.63
CA ARG A 101 -6.15 -7.47 7.75
C ARG A 101 -6.76 -7.26 6.38
N ILE A 102 -8.06 -7.44 6.26
CA ILE A 102 -8.83 -7.02 5.09
C ILE A 102 -10.15 -6.43 5.55
N GLU A 103 -10.49 -5.25 5.04
CA GLU A 103 -11.71 -4.54 5.42
C GLU A 103 -12.20 -3.62 4.29
N PRO A 104 -13.48 -3.22 4.29
CA PRO A 104 -13.97 -2.19 3.39
C PRO A 104 -13.26 -0.86 3.65
N ILE A 105 -13.00 -0.09 2.61
CA ILE A 105 -12.46 1.27 2.77
C ILE A 105 -13.58 2.19 3.28
N GLU A 106 -13.46 2.64 4.53
CA GLU A 106 -14.44 3.55 5.11
C GLU A 106 -14.56 4.86 4.30
N GLY A 107 -15.79 5.27 4.01
CA GLY A 107 -16.09 6.48 3.22
C GLY A 107 -15.98 6.31 1.69
N ALA A 108 -15.50 5.16 1.20
CA ALA A 108 -15.43 4.89 -0.24
C ALA A 108 -16.82 4.70 -0.85
N ARG A 109 -16.98 5.18 -2.10
CA ARG A 109 -18.20 5.04 -2.89
C ARG A 109 -17.89 4.34 -4.21
N PRO A 110 -18.89 3.74 -4.89
CA PRO A 110 -18.69 3.09 -6.19
C PRO A 110 -18.10 4.01 -7.28
N ASN A 111 -18.25 5.32 -7.14
CA ASN A 111 -17.71 6.33 -8.05
C ASN A 111 -16.50 7.09 -7.49
N SER A 112 -15.92 6.64 -6.38
CA SER A 112 -14.72 7.26 -5.83
C SER A 112 -13.56 7.15 -6.80
N THR A 113 -12.76 8.21 -6.91
CA THR A 113 -11.58 8.20 -7.78
C THR A 113 -10.48 7.32 -7.18
N PRO A 114 -9.54 6.80 -8.00
CA PRO A 114 -8.39 6.05 -7.48
C PRO A 114 -7.59 6.82 -6.41
N GLU A 115 -7.45 8.13 -6.58
CA GLU A 115 -6.76 9.01 -5.61
C GLU A 115 -7.52 9.12 -4.28
N GLU A 116 -8.85 9.25 -4.33
CA GLU A 116 -9.69 9.26 -3.14
C GLU A 116 -9.60 7.93 -2.37
N LEU A 117 -9.71 6.81 -3.08
CA LEU A 117 -9.59 5.47 -2.48
C LEU A 117 -8.22 5.29 -1.83
N ARG A 118 -7.15 5.70 -2.52
CA ARG A 118 -5.77 5.67 -2.00
C ARG A 118 -5.65 6.45 -0.70
N ARG A 119 -6.15 7.69 -0.68
CA ARG A 119 -6.09 8.57 0.49
C ARG A 119 -6.86 8.01 1.68
N LEU A 120 -8.08 7.50 1.45
CA LEU A 120 -8.90 6.90 2.50
C LEU A 120 -8.27 5.63 3.07
N ALA A 121 -7.73 4.76 2.20
CA ALA A 121 -7.05 3.55 2.60
C ALA A 121 -5.77 3.83 3.39
N LEU A 122 -4.97 4.82 2.94
CA LEU A 122 -3.77 5.24 3.65
C LEU A 122 -4.09 5.79 5.04
N ALA A 123 -5.15 6.60 5.18
CA ALA A 123 -5.59 7.13 6.48
C ALA A 123 -6.05 6.03 7.45
N GLN A 124 -6.49 4.88 6.94
CA GLN A 124 -6.84 3.69 7.72
C GLN A 124 -5.63 2.77 8.01
N GLY A 125 -4.43 3.13 7.51
CA GLY A 125 -3.21 2.35 7.67
C GLY A 125 -3.16 1.09 6.80
N LEU A 126 -3.88 1.09 5.67
CA LEU A 126 -3.90 -0.01 4.70
C LEU A 126 -2.76 0.14 3.68
N ASP A 127 -2.19 -0.98 3.23
CA ASP A 127 -1.05 -0.99 2.30
C ASP A 127 -1.49 -0.94 0.85
N VAL A 128 -2.63 -1.57 0.54
CA VAL A 128 -3.12 -1.72 -0.83
C VAL A 128 -4.63 -1.53 -0.89
N VAL A 129 -5.08 -0.90 -1.98
CA VAL A 129 -6.48 -0.88 -2.40
C VAL A 129 -6.70 -2.06 -3.34
N MET A 130 -7.61 -2.96 -2.97
CA MET A 130 -8.12 -4.02 -3.83
C MET A 130 -9.44 -3.57 -4.45
N GLN A 131 -9.45 -3.39 -5.78
CA GLN A 131 -10.62 -2.97 -6.53
C GLN A 131 -11.18 -4.16 -7.33
N PRO A 132 -12.35 -4.71 -6.95
CA PRO A 132 -13.08 -5.66 -7.77
C PRO A 132 -13.89 -4.94 -8.86
N SER A 133 -13.85 -5.48 -10.08
CA SER A 133 -14.64 -5.02 -11.23
C SER A 133 -15.32 -6.20 -11.91
N VAL A 134 -16.66 -6.17 -12.01
CA VAL A 134 -17.42 -7.21 -12.71
C VAL A 134 -17.34 -6.97 -14.22
N ARG A 135 -16.73 -7.91 -14.94
CA ARG A 135 -16.49 -7.86 -16.39
C ARG A 135 -17.50 -8.69 -17.18
N ARG A 136 -17.91 -9.83 -16.64
CA ARG A 136 -18.99 -10.67 -17.20
C ARG A 136 -19.91 -11.13 -16.09
N HIS A 137 -21.20 -11.14 -16.39
CA HIS A 137 -22.25 -11.61 -15.50
C HIS A 137 -23.45 -11.99 -16.36
N ASP A 138 -23.33 -13.15 -17.01
CA ASP A 138 -24.26 -13.58 -18.06
C ASP A 138 -24.38 -15.09 -18.13
N VAL A 139 -25.49 -15.54 -18.71
CA VAL A 139 -25.82 -16.95 -18.96
C VAL A 139 -26.12 -17.13 -20.45
N GLY A 140 -25.80 -18.29 -21.01
CA GLY A 140 -26.05 -18.59 -22.41
C GLY A 140 -26.54 -20.00 -22.63
N TYR A 141 -27.41 -20.17 -23.62
CA TYR A 141 -27.77 -21.48 -24.15
C TYR A 141 -26.69 -21.92 -25.14
N ILE A 142 -26.23 -23.16 -25.02
CA ILE A 142 -25.22 -23.76 -25.89
C ILE A 142 -25.93 -24.55 -26.99
N GLU A 143 -26.50 -25.68 -26.60
CA GLU A 143 -27.15 -26.65 -27.48
C GLU A 143 -28.04 -27.61 -26.70
N SER A 144 -28.83 -28.40 -27.43
CA SER A 144 -29.51 -29.56 -26.86
C SER A 144 -28.55 -30.74 -26.84
N ASN A 145 -28.39 -31.37 -25.68
CA ASN A 145 -27.38 -32.38 -25.43
C ASN A 145 -27.84 -33.79 -25.88
N GLY A 146 -27.03 -34.81 -25.60
CA GLY A 146 -27.32 -36.19 -25.99
C GLY A 146 -28.63 -36.76 -25.43
N ALA A 147 -29.19 -36.17 -24.37
CA ALA A 147 -30.48 -36.54 -23.82
C ALA A 147 -31.65 -36.11 -24.72
N TYR A 148 -31.46 -35.16 -25.64
CA TYR A 148 -32.51 -34.65 -26.53
C TYR A 148 -33.14 -35.76 -27.41
N ALA A 149 -32.30 -36.61 -28.00
CA ALA A 149 -32.79 -37.71 -28.85
C ALA A 149 -33.63 -38.71 -28.04
N TRP A 150 -33.26 -38.93 -26.78
CA TRP A 150 -34.03 -39.75 -25.85
C TRP A 150 -35.31 -39.04 -25.39
N ASN A 151 -35.23 -37.73 -25.14
CA ASN A 151 -36.36 -36.89 -24.79
C ASN A 151 -37.43 -36.94 -25.89
N MET A 152 -37.00 -36.83 -27.15
CA MET A 152 -37.87 -36.97 -28.32
C MET A 152 -38.53 -38.35 -28.44
N PHE A 153 -37.81 -39.41 -28.09
CA PHE A 153 -38.38 -40.77 -28.06
C PHE A 153 -39.49 -40.88 -27.00
N ILE A 154 -39.25 -40.38 -25.78
CA ILE A 154 -40.24 -40.36 -24.70
C ILE A 154 -41.46 -39.53 -25.10
N TRP A 155 -41.23 -38.37 -25.74
CA TRP A 155 -42.28 -37.49 -26.23
C TRP A 155 -43.26 -38.24 -27.16
N TRP A 156 -42.71 -38.93 -28.17
CA TRP A 156 -43.50 -39.63 -29.20
C TRP A 156 -44.12 -40.93 -28.71
N MET A 157 -43.39 -41.71 -27.93
CA MET A 157 -43.73 -43.11 -27.66
C MET A 157 -44.41 -43.32 -26.31
N MET A 158 -44.34 -42.34 -25.40
CA MET A 158 -44.80 -42.50 -24.03
C MET A 158 -45.75 -41.38 -23.58
N SER A 159 -45.22 -40.18 -23.37
CA SER A 159 -46.00 -39.03 -22.94
C SER A 159 -45.18 -37.75 -23.04
N PRO A 160 -45.73 -36.67 -23.64
CA PRO A 160 -45.16 -35.33 -23.59
C PRO A 160 -44.99 -34.76 -22.18
N VAL A 161 -45.61 -35.37 -21.16
CA VAL A 161 -45.48 -34.88 -19.80
C VAL A 161 -44.10 -35.22 -19.27
N PHE A 162 -43.63 -36.47 -19.42
CA PHE A 162 -42.36 -36.93 -18.85
C PHE A 162 -41.13 -36.22 -19.42
N THR A 163 -41.26 -35.63 -20.60
CA THR A 163 -40.17 -34.92 -21.28
C THR A 163 -39.77 -33.63 -20.57
N TRP A 164 -40.69 -33.05 -19.80
CA TRP A 164 -40.45 -31.78 -19.09
C TRP A 164 -39.49 -31.87 -17.93
N TRP A 165 -39.19 -33.09 -17.47
CA TRP A 165 -38.21 -33.35 -16.41
C TRP A 165 -36.87 -33.82 -16.95
N ILE A 166 -36.66 -33.83 -18.27
CA ILE A 166 -35.39 -34.29 -18.85
C ILE A 166 -34.51 -33.07 -19.06
N ALA A 167 -33.32 -33.08 -18.45
CA ALA A 167 -32.34 -32.02 -18.61
C ALA A 167 -31.57 -32.19 -19.94
N ASP A 168 -32.19 -31.82 -21.06
CA ASP A 168 -31.65 -31.99 -22.40
C ASP A 168 -31.06 -30.73 -23.01
N GLU A 169 -30.96 -29.64 -22.25
CA GLU A 169 -30.48 -28.35 -22.74
C GLU A 169 -29.28 -27.87 -21.93
N ASP A 170 -28.15 -27.64 -22.60
CA ASP A 170 -26.92 -27.20 -21.95
C ASP A 170 -26.83 -25.68 -21.93
N PHE A 171 -26.61 -25.13 -20.74
CA PHE A 171 -26.40 -23.72 -20.51
C PHE A 171 -25.02 -23.45 -19.92
N ASP A 172 -24.37 -22.38 -20.37
CA ASP A 172 -23.16 -21.85 -19.76
C ASP A 172 -23.42 -20.66 -18.82
N VAL A 173 -22.46 -20.42 -17.93
CA VAL A 173 -22.44 -19.23 -17.08
C VAL A 173 -21.07 -18.59 -17.04
N ASN A 174 -21.05 -17.26 -17.18
CA ASN A 174 -19.84 -16.46 -17.14
C ASN A 174 -19.97 -15.37 -16.07
N VAL A 175 -19.28 -15.58 -14.94
CA VAL A 175 -19.09 -14.58 -13.89
C VAL A 175 -17.60 -14.29 -13.81
N HIS A 176 -17.16 -13.17 -14.39
CA HIS A 176 -15.76 -12.78 -14.42
C HIS A 176 -15.57 -11.50 -13.62
N ILE A 177 -14.66 -11.55 -12.65
CA ILE A 177 -14.31 -10.40 -11.80
C ILE A 177 -12.83 -10.11 -11.98
N ASP A 178 -12.48 -8.90 -12.40
CA ASP A 178 -11.10 -8.43 -12.36
C ASP A 178 -10.80 -7.93 -10.93
N LEU A 179 -9.78 -8.48 -10.28
CA LEU A 179 -9.20 -7.94 -9.06
C LEU A 179 -7.93 -7.16 -9.41
N ARG A 180 -7.91 -5.88 -9.07
CA ARG A 180 -6.75 -5.01 -9.25
C ARG A 180 -6.24 -4.50 -7.90
N LEU A 181 -4.93 -4.57 -7.69
CA LEU A 181 -4.24 -4.12 -6.49
C LEU A 181 -3.45 -2.85 -6.80
N TYR A 182 -3.74 -1.79 -6.04
CA TYR A 182 -3.07 -0.50 -6.13
C TYR A 182 -2.40 -0.20 -4.79
N PRO A 183 -1.06 -0.06 -4.72
CA PRO A 183 -0.37 0.27 -3.49
C PRO A 183 -0.73 1.68 -3.03
N THR A 184 -0.84 1.89 -1.72
CA THR A 184 -1.09 3.23 -1.17
C THR A 184 0.13 4.15 -1.30
N SER A 185 1.32 3.56 -1.46
CA SER A 185 2.60 4.24 -1.73
C SER A 185 2.62 5.01 -3.05
N THR A 186 2.21 4.37 -4.16
CA THR A 186 2.36 4.90 -5.53
C THR A 186 1.04 5.15 -6.25
N GLY A 187 -0.03 4.40 -5.91
CA GLY A 187 -1.31 4.43 -6.62
C GLY A 187 -1.30 3.74 -7.99
N ASN A 188 -0.15 3.26 -8.47
CA ASN A 188 -0.05 2.55 -9.74
C ASN A 188 -0.60 1.13 -9.62
N LEU A 189 -1.03 0.53 -10.74
CA LEU A 189 -1.45 -0.86 -10.74
C LEU A 189 -0.24 -1.76 -10.48
N ALA A 190 -0.19 -2.41 -9.31
CA ALA A 190 0.89 -3.34 -8.97
C ALA A 190 0.60 -4.76 -9.46
N LEU A 191 -0.66 -5.20 -9.35
CA LEU A 191 -1.06 -6.53 -9.79
C LEU A 191 -2.53 -6.57 -10.20
N GLY A 192 -2.84 -7.27 -11.28
CA GLY A 192 -4.20 -7.49 -11.74
C GLY A 192 -4.43 -8.96 -12.07
N LYS A 193 -5.60 -9.50 -11.71
CA LYS A 193 -6.00 -10.86 -12.05
C LYS A 193 -7.46 -10.90 -12.44
N ARG A 194 -7.75 -11.55 -13.57
CA ARG A 194 -9.10 -11.95 -13.93
C ARG A 194 -9.47 -13.24 -13.21
N LEU A 195 -10.48 -13.16 -12.35
CA LEU A 195 -11.11 -14.30 -11.69
C LEU A 195 -12.13 -14.89 -12.66
N ALA A 196 -11.68 -15.81 -13.49
CA ALA A 196 -12.52 -16.59 -14.39
C ALA A 196 -12.22 -18.09 -14.19
N PRO A 197 -13.22 -18.97 -14.30
CA PRO A 197 -12.99 -20.40 -14.26
C PRO A 197 -12.07 -20.81 -15.43
N LYS A 198 -11.25 -21.86 -15.21
CA LYS A 198 -10.33 -22.35 -16.24
C LYS A 198 -11.07 -22.98 -17.42
N GLU A 199 -12.23 -23.57 -17.14
CA GLU A 199 -13.11 -24.22 -18.11
C GLU A 199 -14.48 -23.56 -18.05
N THR A 200 -15.19 -23.56 -19.18
CA THR A 200 -16.55 -23.05 -19.25
C THR A 200 -17.45 -23.87 -18.32
N LEU A 201 -18.20 -23.18 -17.46
CA LEU A 201 -19.12 -23.84 -16.54
C LEU A 201 -20.43 -24.12 -17.27
N VAL A 202 -20.67 -25.39 -17.58
CA VAL A 202 -21.87 -25.86 -18.27
C VAL A 202 -22.74 -26.68 -17.32
N ARG A 203 -24.06 -26.47 -17.37
CA ARG A 203 -25.04 -27.32 -16.68
C ARG A 203 -26.20 -27.61 -17.61
N SER A 204 -26.71 -28.83 -17.53
CA SER A 204 -27.92 -29.24 -18.23
C SER A 204 -29.14 -28.86 -17.40
N LEU A 205 -30.09 -28.18 -18.03
CA LEU A 205 -31.33 -27.69 -17.42
C LEU A 205 -32.54 -28.40 -18.01
N ASP A 206 -33.59 -28.57 -17.21
CA ASP A 206 -34.89 -29.05 -17.68
C ASP A 206 -35.90 -27.90 -17.90
N ASP A 207 -37.07 -28.23 -18.46
CA ASP A 207 -38.11 -27.26 -18.80
C ASP A 207 -38.62 -26.43 -17.61
N PHE A 208 -38.54 -26.98 -16.40
CA PHE A 208 -38.93 -26.25 -15.20
C PHE A 208 -37.85 -25.27 -14.77
N ASP A 209 -36.59 -25.49 -15.10
CA ASP A 209 -35.47 -24.66 -14.69
C ASP A 209 -35.41 -23.31 -15.40
N HIS A 210 -35.62 -23.29 -16.72
CA HIS A 210 -35.59 -22.05 -17.52
C HIS A 210 -36.99 -21.43 -17.72
N GLY A 211 -38.06 -22.10 -17.29
CA GLY A 211 -39.42 -21.57 -17.28
C GLY A 211 -40.32 -22.31 -18.25
N PHE A 212 -41.32 -22.97 -17.67
CA PHE A 212 -42.15 -23.98 -18.33
C PHE A 212 -42.83 -23.47 -19.60
N ASN A 213 -42.64 -24.21 -20.69
CA ASN A 213 -43.39 -24.10 -21.93
C ASN A 213 -43.72 -25.52 -22.42
N ALA A 214 -45.00 -25.80 -22.72
CA ALA A 214 -45.42 -27.15 -23.11
C ALA A 214 -44.75 -27.69 -24.39
N LEU A 215 -44.17 -26.81 -25.22
CA LEU A 215 -43.47 -27.14 -26.47
C LEU A 215 -42.01 -26.64 -26.47
N SER A 216 -41.39 -26.45 -25.30
CA SER A 216 -39.99 -26.06 -25.14
C SER A 216 -39.01 -26.94 -25.94
N ILE A 217 -39.23 -28.26 -25.96
CA ILE A 217 -38.44 -29.24 -26.74
C ILE A 217 -38.28 -28.89 -28.24
N PHE A 218 -39.15 -28.05 -28.80
CA PHE A 218 -39.05 -27.56 -30.19
C PHE A 218 -38.69 -26.09 -30.31
N SER A 219 -38.73 -25.35 -29.22
CA SER A 219 -38.73 -23.88 -29.24
C SER A 219 -37.65 -23.25 -28.37
N THR A 220 -36.90 -23.99 -27.55
CA THR A 220 -35.76 -23.46 -26.79
C THR A 220 -34.56 -23.17 -27.71
N PRO A 221 -33.85 -22.04 -27.53
CA PRO A 221 -34.14 -20.92 -26.61
C PRO A 221 -35.03 -19.83 -27.24
N GLY A 222 -35.54 -20.04 -28.46
CA GLY A 222 -36.30 -19.04 -29.22
C GLY A 222 -37.54 -18.47 -28.53
N TYR A 223 -38.20 -19.22 -27.64
CA TYR A 223 -39.33 -18.70 -26.86
C TYR A 223 -38.91 -17.91 -25.60
N MET A 224 -37.64 -17.99 -25.19
CA MET A 224 -37.19 -17.47 -23.90
C MET A 224 -37.12 -15.95 -23.90
N GLY A 225 -37.96 -15.33 -23.06
CA GLY A 225 -37.90 -13.90 -22.75
C GLY A 225 -37.06 -13.60 -21.53
N GLU A 226 -37.05 -12.33 -21.11
CA GLU A 226 -36.29 -11.84 -19.95
C GLU A 226 -36.56 -12.67 -18.68
N SER A 227 -37.83 -12.98 -18.39
CA SER A 227 -38.21 -13.73 -17.18
C SER A 227 -37.62 -15.15 -17.17
N ASN A 228 -37.51 -15.80 -18.32
CA ASN A 228 -36.88 -17.11 -18.47
C ASN A 228 -35.38 -17.03 -18.18
N TRP A 229 -34.69 -16.05 -18.78
CA TRP A 229 -33.26 -15.84 -18.56
C TRP A 229 -32.91 -15.44 -17.13
N VAL A 230 -33.77 -14.64 -16.47
CA VAL A 230 -33.63 -14.33 -15.04
C VAL A 230 -33.77 -15.61 -14.20
N LYS A 231 -34.66 -16.53 -14.58
CA LYS A 231 -34.82 -17.82 -13.89
C LYS A 231 -33.59 -18.71 -14.06
N VAL A 232 -33.07 -18.84 -15.28
CA VAL A 232 -31.78 -19.51 -15.54
C VAL A 232 -30.67 -18.87 -14.71
N GLY A 233 -30.59 -17.54 -14.72
CA GLY A 233 -29.65 -16.75 -13.93
C GLY A 233 -29.67 -17.09 -12.45
N SER A 234 -30.87 -17.18 -11.85
CA SER A 234 -31.03 -17.47 -10.41
C SER A 234 -30.41 -18.81 -9.98
N LYS A 235 -30.28 -19.76 -10.90
CA LYS A 235 -29.67 -21.09 -10.67
C LYS A 235 -28.19 -21.11 -11.02
N MET A 236 -27.82 -20.49 -12.13
CA MET A 236 -26.48 -20.60 -12.73
C MET A 236 -25.46 -19.59 -12.17
N ILE A 237 -25.87 -18.34 -11.93
CA ILE A 237 -24.99 -17.27 -11.44
C ILE A 237 -24.28 -17.65 -10.12
N PRO A 238 -24.95 -18.25 -9.12
CA PRO A 238 -24.28 -18.69 -7.88
C PRO A 238 -23.11 -19.65 -8.13
N ILE A 239 -23.19 -20.50 -9.17
CA ILE A 239 -22.11 -21.44 -9.55
C ILE A 239 -20.92 -20.66 -10.10
N GLY A 240 -21.18 -19.68 -10.97
CA GLY A 240 -20.16 -18.78 -11.51
C GLY A 240 -19.47 -17.95 -10.41
N GLU A 241 -20.25 -17.39 -9.47
CA GLU A 241 -19.71 -16.66 -8.32
C GLU A 241 -18.85 -17.56 -7.41
N CYS A 242 -19.31 -18.79 -7.12
CA CYS A 242 -18.52 -19.76 -6.37
C CYS A 242 -17.17 -20.02 -7.06
N ALA A 243 -17.18 -20.23 -8.38
CA ALA A 243 -15.95 -20.41 -9.14
C ALA A 243 -15.04 -19.17 -9.08
N ALA A 244 -15.59 -17.96 -9.15
CA ALA A 244 -14.82 -16.72 -8.98
C ALA A 244 -14.19 -16.63 -7.58
N HIS A 245 -14.91 -17.00 -6.52
CA HIS A 245 -14.36 -17.07 -5.15
C HIS A 245 -13.22 -18.10 -5.04
N LYS A 246 -13.35 -19.27 -5.66
CA LYS A 246 -12.26 -20.26 -5.73
C LYS A 246 -11.02 -19.67 -6.41
N GLN A 247 -11.20 -18.90 -7.49
CA GLN A 247 -10.08 -18.23 -8.15
C GLN A 247 -9.50 -17.09 -7.31
N ALA A 248 -10.31 -16.36 -6.54
CA ALA A 248 -9.81 -15.34 -5.62
C ALA A 248 -8.87 -15.95 -4.58
N LEU A 249 -9.28 -17.09 -3.98
CA LEU A 249 -8.44 -17.82 -3.03
C LEU A 249 -7.15 -18.32 -3.68
N ARG A 250 -7.21 -18.90 -4.88
CA ARG A 250 -6.01 -19.32 -5.63
C ARG A 250 -5.08 -18.17 -5.96
N PHE A 251 -5.64 -17.03 -6.37
CA PHE A 251 -4.87 -15.82 -6.64
C PHE A 251 -4.07 -15.41 -5.41
N VAL A 252 -4.69 -15.40 -4.23
CA VAL A 252 -3.97 -15.06 -2.99
C VAL A 252 -2.94 -16.13 -2.63
N THR A 253 -3.32 -17.41 -2.62
CA THR A 253 -2.46 -18.50 -2.12
C THR A 253 -1.31 -18.85 -3.06
N GLN A 254 -1.40 -18.51 -4.35
CA GLN A 254 -0.42 -18.90 -5.36
C GLN A 254 0.27 -17.71 -6.03
N ASP A 255 -0.51 -16.77 -6.56
CA ASP A 255 0.04 -15.69 -7.41
C ASP A 255 0.57 -14.54 -6.54
N LEU A 256 -0.25 -14.05 -5.61
CA LEU A 256 0.11 -12.93 -4.73
C LEU A 256 1.14 -13.33 -3.67
N SER A 257 1.02 -14.53 -3.09
CA SER A 257 2.01 -15.06 -2.13
C SER A 257 3.41 -15.10 -2.74
N ARG A 258 3.55 -15.66 -3.96
CA ARG A 258 4.81 -15.68 -4.71
C ARG A 258 5.29 -14.28 -5.04
N LYS A 259 4.39 -13.36 -5.41
CA LYS A 259 4.76 -11.98 -5.71
C LYS A 259 5.29 -11.23 -4.50
N LEU A 260 4.87 -11.56 -3.28
CA LEU A 260 5.42 -10.96 -2.07
C LEU A 260 6.83 -11.43 -1.72
N GLU A 261 7.36 -12.47 -2.37
CA GLU A 261 8.76 -12.87 -2.27
C GLU A 261 9.67 -12.08 -3.24
N ASP A 262 9.07 -11.35 -4.19
CA ASP A 262 9.76 -10.56 -5.22
C ASP A 262 10.18 -9.19 -4.65
N PRO A 263 11.49 -8.89 -4.55
CA PRO A 263 11.98 -7.62 -3.99
C PRO A 263 11.49 -6.38 -4.74
N ASP A 264 11.28 -6.50 -6.06
CA ASP A 264 10.82 -5.38 -6.88
C ASP A 264 9.35 -5.06 -6.57
N PHE A 265 8.52 -6.09 -6.42
CA PHE A 265 7.13 -5.94 -6.00
C PHE A 265 7.03 -5.34 -4.59
N LEU A 266 7.85 -5.82 -3.64
CA LEU A 266 7.93 -5.21 -2.31
C LEU A 266 8.42 -3.75 -2.37
N GLY A 267 9.29 -3.42 -3.33
CA GLY A 267 9.74 -2.06 -3.61
C GLY A 267 8.60 -1.14 -4.05
N ASP A 268 7.69 -1.63 -4.90
CA ASP A 268 6.51 -0.89 -5.35
C ASP A 268 5.48 -0.67 -4.22
N LEU A 269 5.36 -1.64 -3.31
CA LEU A 269 4.52 -1.53 -2.12
C LEU A 269 5.09 -0.58 -1.06
N ARG A 270 6.38 -0.26 -1.14
CA ARG A 270 7.09 0.44 -0.08
C ARG A 270 6.60 1.88 0.08
N ARG A 271 6.09 2.20 1.26
CA ARG A 271 5.78 3.57 1.67
C ARG A 271 7.04 4.24 2.19
N ARG A 272 7.13 5.53 1.92
CA ARG A 272 8.17 6.41 2.46
C ARG A 272 7.49 7.48 3.28
N ALA A 273 7.35 7.22 4.57
CA ALA A 273 6.68 8.11 5.50
C ALA A 273 7.72 8.99 6.20
N GLY A 274 7.29 10.09 6.83
CA GLY A 274 8.24 10.86 7.62
C GLY A 274 7.70 12.09 8.32
N VAL A 275 8.55 12.63 9.19
CA VAL A 275 8.33 13.88 9.90
C VAL A 275 9.50 14.81 9.61
N ILE A 276 9.19 16.01 9.12
CA ILE A 276 10.15 17.04 8.74
C ILE A 276 9.92 18.24 9.65
N VAL A 277 10.99 18.66 10.33
CA VAL A 277 10.93 19.68 11.39
C VAL A 277 11.90 20.81 11.05
N GLY A 278 11.40 22.05 11.08
CA GLY A 278 12.22 23.26 10.89
C GLY A 278 11.94 24.28 11.97
N VAL A 279 12.95 24.69 12.74
CA VAL A 279 12.75 25.68 13.82
C VAL A 279 13.81 26.76 13.76
N ASP A 280 13.39 27.97 13.43
CA ASP A 280 14.22 29.14 13.60
C ASP A 280 14.25 29.58 15.07
N SER A 281 15.41 30.03 15.52
CA SER A 281 15.66 30.51 16.88
C SER A 281 15.61 32.04 17.00
N GLN A 282 15.63 32.78 15.86
CA GLN A 282 15.40 34.23 15.74
C GLN A 282 15.83 35.08 16.96
N GLY A 283 17.11 35.00 17.35
CA GLY A 283 17.69 35.90 18.36
C GLY A 283 17.07 35.80 19.77
N ARG A 284 16.40 34.70 20.09
CA ARG A 284 15.83 34.47 21.43
C ARG A 284 16.92 34.43 22.51
N PRO A 285 16.68 34.92 23.73
CA PRO A 285 17.67 34.91 24.80
C PRO A 285 18.23 33.51 25.04
N GLY A 286 19.55 33.37 24.99
CA GLY A 286 20.25 32.10 25.23
C GLY A 286 20.36 31.16 24.03
N LEU A 287 19.89 31.57 22.84
CA LEU A 287 20.02 30.79 21.61
C LEU A 287 20.72 31.59 20.52
N PRO A 288 21.46 30.91 19.62
CA PRO A 288 22.05 31.56 18.46
C PRO A 288 20.95 32.04 17.50
N MET A 289 21.29 32.88 16.52
CA MET A 289 20.34 33.33 15.50
C MET A 289 20.36 32.37 14.29
N THR A 290 19.40 31.44 14.21
CA THR A 290 19.05 30.72 12.97
C THR A 290 17.92 31.43 12.24
N ARG A 291 18.06 31.57 10.91
CA ARG A 291 17.13 32.34 10.07
C ARG A 291 16.48 31.54 8.94
N TYR A 292 17.02 30.37 8.62
CA TYR A 292 16.61 29.64 7.41
C TYR A 292 16.25 28.17 7.68
N ALA A 293 16.12 27.76 8.93
CA ALA A 293 15.80 26.39 9.28
C ALA A 293 14.37 26.01 8.86
N GLU A 294 13.42 26.94 8.99
CA GLU A 294 12.06 26.75 8.47
C GLU A 294 12.02 26.66 6.93
N ALA A 295 12.83 27.48 6.27
CA ALA A 295 12.93 27.51 4.81
C ALA A 295 13.54 26.20 4.27
N ASP A 296 14.61 25.72 4.89
CA ASP A 296 15.27 24.46 4.57
C ASP A 296 14.32 23.27 4.72
N ALA A 297 13.63 23.16 5.87
CA ALA A 297 12.65 22.10 6.12
C ALA A 297 11.50 22.12 5.09
N THR A 298 11.02 23.31 4.73
CA THR A 298 9.99 23.48 3.70
C THR A 298 10.50 23.06 2.32
N ALA A 299 11.74 23.42 1.97
CA ALA A 299 12.35 23.05 0.71
C ALA A 299 12.57 21.53 0.60
N LEU A 300 13.08 20.90 1.66
CA LEU A 300 13.23 19.44 1.78
C LEU A 300 11.88 18.72 1.64
N SER A 301 10.86 19.16 2.36
CA SER A 301 9.51 18.59 2.28
C SER A 301 8.94 18.66 0.87
N ARG A 302 8.97 19.86 0.27
CA ARG A 302 8.50 20.07 -1.10
C ARG A 302 9.24 19.16 -2.08
N PHE A 303 10.57 19.15 -2.02
CA PHE A 303 11.39 18.34 -2.91
C PHE A 303 11.11 16.85 -2.74
N ALA A 304 11.08 16.34 -1.50
CA ALA A 304 10.93 14.92 -1.24
C ALA A 304 9.54 14.40 -1.65
N LEU A 305 8.49 15.23 -1.57
CA LEU A 305 7.15 14.90 -2.05
C LEU A 305 7.01 14.97 -3.58
N THR A 306 7.70 15.90 -4.25
CA THR A 306 7.61 16.09 -5.71
C THR A 306 8.72 15.42 -6.50
N ALA A 307 9.63 14.71 -5.82
CA ALA A 307 10.72 13.98 -6.44
C ALA A 307 10.20 13.05 -7.53
N THR A 308 10.84 13.09 -8.70
CA THR A 308 10.43 12.26 -9.85
C THR A 308 10.74 10.78 -9.65
N ARG A 309 11.64 10.47 -8.72
CA ARG A 309 12.08 9.13 -8.35
C ARG A 309 11.93 8.98 -6.86
N ARG A 310 11.31 7.87 -6.46
CA ARG A 310 11.18 7.48 -5.06
C ARG A 310 10.64 8.58 -4.12
N PRO A 311 9.58 9.34 -4.50
CA PRO A 311 9.07 10.38 -3.63
C PRO A 311 8.60 9.81 -2.29
N LEU A 312 8.53 10.69 -1.29
CA LEU A 312 7.80 10.39 -0.07
C LEU A 312 6.31 10.20 -0.39
N THR A 313 5.67 9.33 0.38
CA THR A 313 4.25 9.01 0.18
C THR A 313 3.40 10.17 0.68
N GLU A 314 2.76 10.88 -0.26
CA GLU A 314 1.79 11.92 0.05
C GLU A 314 0.71 11.41 1.02
N GLY A 315 0.41 12.18 2.06
CA GLY A 315 -0.49 11.79 3.15
C GLY A 315 0.18 10.95 4.26
N ALA A 316 1.42 10.51 4.08
CA ALA A 316 2.25 9.86 5.11
C ALA A 316 3.44 10.73 5.54
N VAL A 317 3.39 12.04 5.26
CA VAL A 317 4.43 13.00 5.64
C VAL A 317 3.80 14.15 6.41
N THR A 318 4.40 14.50 7.54
CA THR A 318 4.03 15.71 8.30
C THR A 318 5.20 16.68 8.34
N THR A 319 4.96 17.94 8.00
CA THR A 319 5.96 19.01 8.12
C THR A 319 5.53 19.99 9.19
N LEU A 320 6.39 20.23 10.18
CA LEU A 320 6.16 21.16 11.27
C LEU A 320 7.24 22.23 11.24
N THR A 321 6.84 23.50 11.12
CA THR A 321 7.78 24.62 11.14
C THR A 321 7.43 25.66 12.21
N GLY A 322 8.45 26.39 12.65
CA GLY A 322 8.31 27.54 13.54
C GLY A 322 7.55 27.20 14.82
N ALA A 323 6.56 28.03 15.18
CA ALA A 323 5.80 27.87 16.43
C ALA A 323 4.99 26.56 16.52
N ALA A 324 4.68 25.91 15.40
CA ALA A 324 3.96 24.64 15.40
C ALA A 324 4.85 23.43 15.75
N ALA A 325 6.16 23.55 15.56
CA ALA A 325 7.15 22.50 15.80
C ALA A 325 7.53 22.36 17.29
N THR A 326 6.53 22.16 18.14
CA THR A 326 6.73 21.89 19.57
C THR A 326 7.10 20.44 19.81
N ARG A 327 7.75 20.12 20.95
CA ARG A 327 8.05 18.72 21.31
C ARG A 327 6.81 17.84 21.28
N ALA A 328 5.71 18.30 21.88
CA ALA A 328 4.44 17.58 21.89
C ALA A 328 3.90 17.34 20.47
N ALA A 329 3.91 18.37 19.62
CA ALA A 329 3.42 18.25 18.24
C ALA A 329 4.31 17.33 17.39
N VAL A 330 5.64 17.37 17.57
CA VAL A 330 6.58 16.49 16.87
C VAL A 330 6.37 15.04 17.29
N ILE A 331 6.27 14.75 18.58
CA ILE A 331 5.98 13.40 19.08
C ILE A 331 4.61 12.91 18.59
N GLU A 332 3.59 13.77 18.62
CA GLU A 332 2.26 13.44 18.08
C GLU A 332 2.32 13.15 16.57
N ALA A 333 3.07 13.95 15.80
CA ALA A 333 3.25 13.74 14.38
C ALA A 333 3.98 12.42 14.09
N ILE A 334 5.03 12.09 14.85
CA ILE A 334 5.72 10.80 14.74
C ILE A 334 4.73 9.67 15.05
N GLY A 335 4.01 9.73 16.17
CA GLY A 335 3.03 8.69 16.53
C GLY A 335 1.89 8.51 15.52
N LYS A 336 1.50 9.56 14.79
CA LYS A 336 0.53 9.46 13.70
C LYS A 336 1.10 8.84 12.42
N VAL A 337 2.38 9.12 12.11
CA VAL A 337 3.02 8.71 10.86
C VAL A 337 3.67 7.33 10.96
N THR A 338 4.25 6.97 12.10
CA THR A 338 4.96 5.70 12.32
C THR A 338 4.11 4.46 11.98
N PRO A 339 2.79 4.39 12.28
CA PRO A 339 1.92 3.30 11.83
C PRO A 339 1.84 3.10 10.32
N LEU A 340 2.20 4.11 9.53
CA LEU A 340 2.27 4.07 8.07
C LEU A 340 3.63 3.59 7.54
N ALA A 341 4.64 3.38 8.40
CA ALA A 341 5.97 2.90 8.05
C ALA A 341 6.34 1.62 8.81
N ARG A 342 5.86 0.48 8.31
CA ARG A 342 6.06 -0.85 8.92
C ARG A 342 7.30 -1.55 8.37
N GLY A 343 7.44 -2.86 8.65
CA GLY A 343 8.66 -3.62 8.36
C GLY A 343 9.20 -3.64 6.93
N ASN A 344 8.39 -3.31 5.91
CA ASN A 344 8.88 -3.13 4.52
C ASN A 344 9.14 -1.66 4.16
N ASP A 345 8.59 -0.71 4.92
CA ASP A 345 8.54 0.71 4.64
C ASP A 345 9.75 1.48 5.20
N GLU A 346 9.87 2.73 4.80
CA GLU A 346 10.94 3.65 5.20
C GLU A 346 10.37 4.81 6.01
N PHE A 347 11.10 5.22 7.05
CA PHE A 347 10.75 6.39 7.85
C PHE A 347 11.83 7.45 7.75
N PHE A 348 11.44 8.69 7.43
CA PHE A 348 12.31 9.84 7.34
C PHE A 348 12.08 10.76 8.53
N LEU A 349 13.11 10.93 9.36
CA LEU A 349 13.10 11.94 10.42
C LEU A 349 14.10 13.03 10.05
N MET A 350 13.59 14.21 9.68
CA MET A 350 14.40 15.31 9.20
C MET A 350 14.28 16.52 10.13
N PHE A 351 15.41 17.08 10.55
CA PHE A 351 15.47 18.26 11.40
C PHE A 351 16.41 19.31 10.81
N CYS A 352 15.92 20.54 10.70
CA CYS A 352 16.70 21.74 10.40
C CYS A 352 16.53 22.72 11.56
N GLY A 353 17.63 23.27 12.09
CA GLY A 353 17.54 24.21 13.20
C GLY A 353 18.75 24.21 14.11
N THR A 354 18.50 24.41 15.39
CA THR A 354 19.56 24.51 16.41
C THR A 354 19.73 23.19 17.16
N GLY A 355 20.94 22.62 17.10
CA GLY A 355 21.36 21.50 17.93
C GLY A 355 22.04 21.96 19.22
N THR A 356 22.09 21.11 20.23
CA THR A 356 22.82 21.35 21.49
C THR A 356 23.03 20.05 22.25
N LEU A 357 23.51 20.14 23.49
CA LEU A 357 23.55 19.05 24.44
C LEU A 357 22.44 19.20 25.49
N THR A 358 21.85 18.07 25.87
CA THR A 358 20.97 17.97 27.03
C THR A 358 21.78 18.12 28.33
N GLN A 359 21.09 18.28 29.46
CA GLN A 359 21.77 18.44 30.76
C GLN A 359 22.61 17.23 31.18
N ASP A 360 22.33 16.05 30.64
CA ASP A 360 23.09 14.81 30.83
C ASP A 360 24.15 14.57 29.73
N GLY A 361 24.40 15.55 28.86
CA GLY A 361 25.46 15.50 27.84
C GLY A 361 25.10 14.69 26.59
N ARG A 362 23.83 14.37 26.37
CA ARG A 362 23.34 13.71 25.15
C ARG A 362 22.97 14.74 24.09
N LEU A 363 22.80 14.30 22.84
CA LEU A 363 22.38 15.18 21.75
C LEU A 363 20.93 15.66 21.96
N GLY A 364 20.72 16.97 21.84
CA GLY A 364 19.43 17.61 21.95
C GLY A 364 19.14 18.51 20.76
N LEU A 365 17.86 18.64 20.41
CA LEU A 365 17.34 19.52 19.38
C LEU A 365 16.49 20.61 20.03
N ALA A 366 16.65 21.84 19.59
CA ALA A 366 15.88 22.97 20.10
C ALA A 366 14.53 23.06 19.34
N LEU A 367 13.44 22.69 20.02
CA LEU A 367 12.07 22.73 19.49
C LEU A 367 11.29 23.93 20.03
N ALA A 368 10.21 24.30 19.34
CA ALA A 368 9.36 25.40 19.78
C ALA A 368 8.66 25.08 21.11
N GLN A 369 8.33 26.13 21.87
CA GLN A 369 7.44 26.01 23.02
C GLN A 369 6.08 26.66 22.71
N PRO A 370 4.97 26.15 23.29
CA PRO A 370 3.70 26.85 23.24
C PRO A 370 3.85 28.27 23.81
N PRO A 371 3.19 29.28 23.24
CA PRO A 371 3.31 30.65 23.72
C PRO A 371 2.73 30.76 25.14
N VAL A 372 3.61 30.85 26.13
CA VAL A 372 3.27 31.32 27.47
C VAL A 372 3.70 32.78 27.53
N SER A 373 2.74 33.71 27.49
CA SER A 373 2.93 35.15 27.76
C SER A 373 4.27 35.77 27.29
N ALA A 374 4.25 36.32 26.08
CA ALA A 374 5.18 37.29 25.45
C ALA A 374 6.61 37.48 26.02
N ALA A 375 7.58 37.26 25.11
CA ALA A 375 8.92 37.84 25.00
C ALA A 375 10.15 37.03 25.49
N ASP A 376 10.04 36.06 26.41
CA ASP A 376 11.24 35.47 27.05
C ASP A 376 11.28 33.92 27.13
N THR A 377 10.52 33.19 26.30
CA THR A 377 10.49 31.72 26.42
C THR A 377 11.61 31.05 25.59
N PRO A 378 12.53 30.27 26.21
CA PRO A 378 13.57 29.54 25.49
C PRO A 378 12.98 28.44 24.59
N LEU A 379 13.73 27.94 23.60
CA LEU A 379 13.36 26.69 22.91
C LEU A 379 13.45 25.53 23.91
N GLU A 380 12.56 24.55 23.77
CA GLU A 380 12.63 23.31 24.56
C GLU A 380 13.70 22.39 23.95
N ILE A 381 14.71 22.02 24.76
CA ILE A 381 15.73 21.07 24.32
C ILE A 381 15.17 19.66 24.45
N THR A 382 14.87 19.04 23.31
CA THR A 382 14.34 17.67 23.23
C THR A 382 15.48 16.71 22.91
N PRO A 383 15.70 15.64 23.70
CA PRO A 383 16.71 14.63 23.38
C PRO A 383 16.45 14.01 21.99
N LEU A 384 17.46 14.00 21.12
CA LEU A 384 17.32 13.43 19.77
C LEU A 384 16.91 11.94 19.82
N ILE A 385 17.47 11.21 20.77
CA ILE A 385 17.18 9.78 20.97
C ILE A 385 15.70 9.51 21.27
N GLU A 386 15.00 10.47 21.88
CA GLU A 386 13.57 10.35 22.16
C GLU A 386 12.74 10.34 20.87
N LEU A 387 13.05 11.26 19.95
CA LEU A 387 12.38 11.32 18.65
C LEU A 387 12.70 10.09 17.80
N VAL A 388 13.95 9.60 17.88
CA VAL A 388 14.36 8.39 17.16
C VAL A 388 13.67 7.15 17.71
N ASP A 389 13.59 6.96 19.03
CA ASP A 389 12.89 5.80 19.60
C ASP A 389 11.40 5.80 19.22
N ALA A 390 10.75 6.96 19.21
CA ALA A 390 9.38 7.11 18.72
C ALA A 390 9.24 6.76 17.22
N ALA A 391 10.22 7.14 16.38
CA ALA A 391 10.23 6.80 14.96
C ALA A 391 10.47 5.30 14.69
N LEU A 392 11.01 4.56 15.67
CA LEU A 392 11.34 3.14 15.57
C LEU A 392 10.24 2.21 16.13
N GLU A 393 9.13 2.76 16.63
CA GLU A 393 8.05 2.00 17.29
C GLU A 393 7.52 0.84 16.44
N GLU A 394 7.22 1.11 15.15
CA GLU A 394 6.68 0.13 14.19
C GLU A 394 7.78 -0.62 13.41
N ARG A 395 9.05 -0.43 13.80
CA ARG A 395 10.24 -1.06 13.23
C ARG A 395 10.29 -0.94 11.70
N PRO A 396 10.38 0.28 11.16
CA PRO A 396 10.52 0.48 9.72
C PRO A 396 11.76 -0.27 9.21
N ARG A 397 11.73 -0.66 7.93
CA ARG A 397 12.86 -1.31 7.26
C ARG A 397 14.12 -0.46 7.34
N THR A 398 13.96 0.85 7.19
CA THR A 398 15.06 1.81 7.21
C THR A 398 14.60 3.13 7.81
N LEU A 399 15.39 3.66 8.74
CA LEU A 399 15.30 5.02 9.24
C LEU A 399 16.31 5.88 8.48
N VAL A 400 15.84 6.94 7.86
CA VAL A 400 16.67 8.00 7.29
C VAL A 400 16.62 9.19 8.24
N LEU A 401 17.73 9.44 8.94
CA LEU A 401 17.89 10.55 9.86
C LEU A 401 18.64 11.68 9.18
N TYR A 402 17.98 12.81 8.98
CA TYR A 402 18.55 14.01 8.39
C TYR A 402 18.69 15.11 9.43
N LEU A 403 19.90 15.66 9.62
CA LEU A 403 20.20 16.65 10.64
C LEU A 403 20.97 17.83 10.04
N ASP A 404 20.31 18.96 9.85
CA ASP A 404 20.97 20.21 9.49
C ASP A 404 21.14 21.12 10.72
N CYS A 405 22.09 20.73 11.58
CA CYS A 405 22.50 21.47 12.76
C CYS A 405 23.92 21.07 13.24
N SER A 406 24.46 21.84 14.21
CA SER A 406 25.67 21.47 14.96
C SER A 406 25.34 21.26 16.44
N PHE A 407 26.17 20.45 17.12
CA PHE A 407 25.98 20.06 18.52
C PHE A 407 27.10 20.53 19.45
N LEU A 408 28.29 20.84 18.92
CA LEU A 408 29.51 21.02 19.72
C LEU A 408 30.22 22.36 19.46
N ALA A 409 29.81 23.13 18.45
CA ALA A 409 30.49 24.37 18.10
C ALA A 409 29.89 25.61 18.77
N ARG A 410 30.68 26.27 19.61
CA ARG A 410 30.31 27.54 20.25
C ARG A 410 30.18 28.67 19.23
N GLY A 411 29.17 29.52 19.44
CA GLY A 411 28.92 30.72 18.64
C GLY A 411 28.50 30.43 17.20
N ASP A 412 28.10 29.20 16.92
CA ASP A 412 27.53 28.75 15.65
C ASP A 412 26.05 29.16 15.58
N SER A 413 25.58 29.65 14.43
CA SER A 413 24.18 30.03 14.24
C SER A 413 23.23 28.85 14.49
N ARG A 414 23.66 27.61 14.21
CA ARG A 414 22.90 26.35 14.34
C ARG A 414 23.32 25.48 15.53
N CYS A 415 24.03 26.04 16.51
CA CYS A 415 24.38 25.34 17.76
C CYS A 415 24.22 26.22 19.01
N ALA A 416 23.46 25.73 20.00
CA ALA A 416 23.25 26.40 21.29
C ALA A 416 24.08 25.81 22.43
N VAL A 417 25.16 25.09 22.14
CA VAL A 417 25.97 24.47 23.20
C VAL A 417 26.72 25.52 24.02
N THR A 418 26.79 25.30 25.33
CA THR A 418 27.50 26.19 26.28
C THR A 418 28.72 25.50 26.88
N ASP A 419 29.66 26.26 27.43
CA ASP A 419 30.83 25.71 28.13
C ASP A 419 30.43 24.80 29.30
N ALA A 420 29.36 25.13 30.02
CA ALA A 420 28.85 24.32 31.11
C ALA A 420 28.32 22.95 30.63
N LEU A 421 27.77 22.89 29.40
CA LEU A 421 27.32 21.64 28.79
C LEU A 421 28.49 20.82 28.24
N LEU A 422 29.45 21.48 27.58
CA LEU A 422 30.66 20.82 27.08
C LEU A 422 31.49 20.22 28.22
N ALA A 423 31.56 20.87 29.38
CA ALA A 423 32.25 20.37 30.56
C ALA A 423 31.65 19.10 31.16
N LYS A 424 30.41 18.73 30.77
CA LYS A 424 29.77 17.48 31.19
C LYS A 424 30.12 16.29 30.31
N LEU A 425 30.70 16.54 29.13
CA LEU A 425 31.23 15.45 28.32
C LEU A 425 32.39 14.78 29.06
N PRO A 426 32.51 13.45 28.99
CA PRO A 426 33.58 12.74 29.68
C PRO A 426 34.95 13.29 29.27
N ALA A 427 35.82 13.47 30.27
CA ALA A 427 37.18 13.93 30.03
C ALA A 427 37.90 12.92 29.13
N ARG A 428 38.38 13.40 27.98
CA ARG A 428 39.12 12.61 27.01
C ARG A 428 40.39 12.04 27.62
N ALA A 429 40.63 10.74 27.48
CA ALA A 429 41.96 10.17 27.71
C ALA A 429 42.91 10.59 26.56
N GLU A 430 44.18 10.91 26.84
CA GLU A 430 45.14 11.46 25.86
C GLU A 430 45.22 10.68 24.52
N ASN A 431 44.94 9.38 24.53
CA ASN A 431 45.01 8.50 23.36
C ASN A 431 43.64 8.10 22.76
N GLU A 432 42.54 8.65 23.27
CA GLU A 432 41.21 8.31 22.78
C GLU A 432 40.98 8.94 21.40
N LYS A 433 40.53 8.11 20.45
CA LYS A 433 40.20 8.55 19.09
C LYS A 433 38.91 9.39 19.11
N PRO A 434 38.76 10.35 18.20
CA PRO A 434 37.49 11.05 18.05
C PRO A 434 36.34 10.07 17.84
N HIS A 435 35.21 10.29 18.52
CA HIS A 435 34.02 9.46 18.40
C HIS A 435 32.78 10.36 18.28
N SER A 436 31.75 9.85 17.59
CA SER A 436 30.49 10.56 17.39
C SER A 436 29.52 10.30 18.54
N LEU A 437 28.86 11.35 19.03
CA LEU A 437 27.76 11.24 19.99
C LEU A 437 26.46 10.67 19.37
N LEU A 438 26.45 10.40 18.06
CA LEU A 438 25.35 9.69 17.39
C LEU A 438 25.40 8.17 17.62
N ALA A 439 26.51 7.62 18.13
CA ALA A 439 26.69 6.18 18.33
C ALA A 439 25.53 5.46 19.08
N PRO A 440 24.91 6.04 20.12
CA PRO A 440 23.74 5.42 20.77
C PRO A 440 22.55 5.21 19.83
N ILE A 441 22.36 6.06 18.82
CA ILE A 441 21.30 5.91 17.82
C ILE A 441 21.59 4.71 16.92
N PHE A 442 22.86 4.48 16.57
CA PHE A 442 23.26 3.33 15.74
C PHE A 442 22.94 2.03 16.46
N GLN A 443 23.27 1.96 17.76
CA GLN A 443 22.95 0.83 18.61
C GLN A 443 21.44 0.62 18.73
N LEU A 444 20.66 1.68 18.99
CA LEU A 444 19.21 1.59 19.10
C LEU A 444 18.57 1.05 17.80
N CYS A 445 18.99 1.52 16.63
CA CYS A 445 18.48 1.03 15.35
C CYS A 445 18.80 -0.46 15.16
N ALA A 446 20.03 -0.88 15.47
CA ALA A 446 20.44 -2.28 15.39
C ALA A 446 19.63 -3.18 16.34
N GLU A 447 19.39 -2.73 17.59
CA GLU A 447 18.56 -3.45 18.58
C GLU A 447 17.10 -3.61 18.13
N ARG A 448 16.58 -2.62 17.38
CA ARG A 448 15.22 -2.65 16.81
C ARG A 448 15.14 -3.42 15.48
N GLY A 449 16.28 -3.82 14.90
CA GLY A 449 16.33 -4.47 13.59
C GLY A 449 16.07 -3.54 12.40
N THR A 450 16.15 -2.21 12.61
CA THR A 450 15.95 -1.19 11.59
C THR A 450 17.30 -0.78 11.02
N ARG A 451 17.41 -0.72 9.68
CA ARG A 451 18.62 -0.18 9.04
C ARG A 451 18.66 1.34 9.16
N LEU A 452 19.86 1.91 9.20
CA LEU A 452 20.05 3.34 9.41
C LEU A 452 20.82 4.00 8.27
N VAL A 453 20.33 5.17 7.85
CA VAL A 453 21.06 6.15 7.05
C VAL A 453 21.03 7.47 7.82
N VAL A 454 22.19 8.04 8.12
CA VAL A 454 22.32 9.36 8.73
C VAL A 454 22.97 10.31 7.73
N LEU A 455 22.32 11.44 7.51
CA LEU A 455 22.81 12.57 6.72
C LEU A 455 22.84 13.78 7.64
N SER A 456 24.03 14.21 8.06
CA SER A 456 24.17 15.27 9.05
C SER A 456 25.15 16.35 8.59
N ALA A 457 24.84 17.62 8.89
CA ALA A 457 25.72 18.75 8.60
C ALA A 457 27.06 18.67 9.35
N THR A 458 27.07 17.99 10.51
CA THR A 458 28.24 17.74 11.36
C THR A 458 28.22 16.32 11.91
N GLY A 459 29.38 15.78 12.30
CA GLY A 459 29.48 14.43 12.88
C GLY A 459 29.26 14.34 14.38
N ALA A 460 28.98 15.46 15.06
CA ALA A 460 28.92 15.54 16.52
C ALA A 460 30.13 14.85 17.19
N GLN A 461 31.32 15.04 16.61
CA GLN A 461 32.52 14.32 17.03
C GLN A 461 33.21 15.02 18.19
N VAL A 462 33.36 14.30 19.29
CA VAL A 462 34.17 14.74 20.43
C VAL A 462 35.63 14.39 20.17
N GLY A 463 36.56 15.25 20.60
CA GLY A 463 38.00 15.00 20.49
C GLY A 463 38.65 15.49 19.19
N LEU A 464 37.92 16.19 18.33
CA LEU A 464 38.51 16.91 17.19
C LEU A 464 39.31 18.14 17.64
N PRO A 465 40.36 18.55 16.90
CA PRO A 465 41.13 19.76 17.20
C PRO A 465 40.29 21.04 17.16
N SER A 466 39.26 21.08 16.32
CA SER A 466 38.28 22.16 16.23
C SER A 466 36.87 21.55 16.12
N ALA A 467 35.90 22.18 16.78
CA ALA A 467 34.51 21.73 16.72
C ALA A 467 33.93 21.95 15.32
N GLU A 468 33.15 20.98 14.85
CA GLU A 468 32.46 21.06 13.57
C GLU A 468 31.26 22.00 13.66
N ARG A 469 31.09 22.84 12.64
CA ARG A 469 30.07 23.89 12.55
C ARG A 469 29.06 23.60 11.44
N ALA A 470 27.86 24.18 11.53
CA ALA A 470 26.84 24.12 10.49
C ALA A 470 26.47 25.53 10.01
N LEU A 471 26.90 25.90 8.80
CA LEU A 471 26.75 27.25 8.26
C LEU A 471 25.36 27.54 7.70
N GLU A 472 24.92 28.78 7.89
CA GLU A 472 23.86 29.42 7.11
C GLU A 472 24.48 30.45 6.18
N MET A 473 24.01 30.49 4.92
CA MET A 473 24.45 31.47 3.93
C MET A 473 23.27 32.27 3.43
N GLU A 474 23.38 33.60 3.52
CA GLU A 474 22.33 34.52 3.07
C GLU A 474 22.16 34.45 1.54
N GLU A 475 23.24 34.24 0.81
CA GLU A 475 23.27 34.08 -0.66
C GLU A 475 22.50 32.85 -1.13
N LEU A 476 22.45 31.80 -0.31
CA LEU A 476 21.70 30.57 -0.58
C LEU A 476 20.28 30.63 0.01
N GLY A 477 20.00 31.58 0.90
CA GLY A 477 18.75 31.66 1.65
C GLY A 477 18.49 30.42 2.51
N GLY A 478 19.54 29.76 2.98
CA GLY A 478 19.48 28.41 3.53
C GLY A 478 20.74 27.96 4.27
N GLY A 479 20.67 26.79 4.89
CA GLY A 479 21.84 26.08 5.40
C GLY A 479 22.73 25.59 4.26
N LEU A 480 24.05 25.75 4.41
CA LEU A 480 25.03 25.30 3.42
C LEU A 480 24.85 23.80 3.10
N PHE A 481 24.59 22.99 4.13
CA PHE A 481 24.37 21.56 3.98
C PHE A 481 23.10 21.25 3.21
N THR A 482 21.94 21.78 3.63
CA THR A 482 20.66 21.54 2.93
C THR A 482 20.68 22.01 1.48
N ALA A 483 21.28 23.16 1.18
CA ALA A 483 21.36 23.66 -0.19
C ALA A 483 22.07 22.66 -1.12
N PHE A 484 23.23 22.13 -0.69
CA PHE A 484 23.98 21.17 -1.50
C PHE A 484 23.39 19.75 -1.49
N VAL A 485 22.66 19.36 -0.44
CA VAL A 485 21.87 18.10 -0.45
C VAL A 485 20.75 18.18 -1.48
N LEU A 486 19.98 19.26 -1.49
CA LEU A 486 18.91 19.46 -2.48
C LEU A 486 19.48 19.53 -3.91
N GLU A 487 20.60 20.22 -4.09
CA GLU A 487 21.30 20.27 -5.37
C GLU A 487 21.76 18.86 -5.81
N ALA A 488 22.35 18.08 -4.91
CA ALA A 488 22.78 16.72 -5.19
C ALA A 488 21.59 15.83 -5.60
N LEU A 489 20.52 15.82 -4.80
CA LEU A 489 19.31 15.03 -5.02
C LEU A 489 18.54 15.47 -6.28
N SER A 490 18.71 16.71 -6.75
CA SER A 490 18.15 17.17 -8.04
C SER A 490 18.75 16.46 -9.27
N GLY A 491 19.70 15.54 -9.07
CA GLY A 491 20.36 14.76 -10.11
C GLY A 491 21.77 15.23 -10.43
N LYS A 492 22.34 16.19 -9.68
CA LYS A 492 23.74 16.60 -9.87
C LYS A 492 24.75 15.61 -9.30
N ALA A 493 24.33 14.80 -8.32
CA ALA A 493 25.14 13.74 -7.75
C ALA A 493 25.06 12.40 -8.51
N ASP A 494 24.11 12.24 -9.45
CA ASP A 494 23.97 11.05 -10.30
C ASP A 494 25.21 10.87 -11.20
N ALA A 495 26.18 10.13 -10.69
CA ALA A 495 27.50 9.97 -11.30
C ALA A 495 27.49 8.82 -12.31
N ASN A 496 26.72 7.77 -12.01
CA ASN A 496 26.60 6.59 -12.85
C ASN A 496 25.55 6.74 -13.99
N LYS A 497 24.74 7.80 -13.96
CA LYS A 497 23.68 8.16 -14.93
C LYS A 497 22.49 7.19 -14.93
N ASP A 498 22.19 6.56 -13.81
CA ASP A 498 21.02 5.68 -13.66
C ASP A 498 19.73 6.43 -13.33
N ARG A 499 19.83 7.76 -13.12
CA ARG A 499 18.75 8.71 -12.79
C ARG A 499 18.25 8.63 -11.35
N ASP A 500 18.87 7.80 -10.52
CA ASP A 500 18.67 7.80 -9.08
C ASP A 500 19.89 8.43 -8.40
N VAL A 501 19.78 8.71 -7.10
CA VAL A 501 20.92 9.22 -6.31
C VAL A 501 21.08 8.30 -5.12
N SER A 502 22.17 7.53 -5.14
CA SER A 502 22.55 6.68 -4.02
C SER A 502 23.14 7.47 -2.85
N VAL A 503 23.17 6.87 -1.65
CA VAL A 503 23.86 7.45 -0.48
C VAL A 503 25.33 7.72 -0.77
N ASP A 504 26.04 6.81 -1.44
CA ASP A 504 27.46 7.01 -1.80
C ASP A 504 27.66 8.20 -2.74
N GLU A 505 26.82 8.34 -3.76
CA GLU A 505 26.86 9.48 -4.69
C GLU A 505 26.55 10.82 -4.01
N LEU A 506 25.49 10.85 -3.19
CA LEU A 506 25.16 12.00 -2.37
C LEU A 506 26.34 12.38 -1.49
N THR A 507 26.94 11.39 -0.81
CA THR A 507 28.07 11.59 0.12
C THR A 507 29.26 12.20 -0.60
N ALA A 508 29.65 11.64 -1.74
CA ALA A 508 30.77 12.15 -2.53
C ALA A 508 30.53 13.60 -2.99
N TYR A 509 29.32 13.92 -3.43
CA TYR A 509 28.96 15.27 -3.89
C TYR A 509 28.96 16.28 -2.74
N VAL A 510 28.25 15.96 -1.66
CA VAL A 510 28.02 16.88 -0.54
C VAL A 510 29.32 17.12 0.23
N LEU A 511 30.15 16.10 0.48
CA LEU A 511 31.45 16.28 1.13
C LEU A 511 32.37 17.21 0.32
N ALA A 512 32.41 17.04 -1.01
CA ALA A 512 33.24 17.87 -1.86
C ALA A 512 32.76 19.33 -1.90
N LYS A 513 31.45 19.56 -2.08
CA LYS A 513 30.89 20.90 -2.23
C LYS A 513 30.83 21.67 -0.92
N VAL A 514 30.34 21.06 0.15
CA VAL A 514 30.29 21.70 1.47
C VAL A 514 31.69 21.99 1.97
N GLY A 515 32.63 21.03 1.85
CA GLY A 515 34.02 21.25 2.25
C GLY A 515 34.67 22.42 1.50
N GLN A 516 34.49 22.50 0.17
CA GLN A 516 35.02 23.60 -0.62
C GLN A 516 34.51 24.97 -0.15
N ILE A 517 33.22 25.12 0.10
CA ILE A 517 32.63 26.40 0.52
C ILE A 517 32.96 26.70 1.99
N ALA A 518 32.91 25.71 2.87
CA ALA A 518 33.26 25.88 4.28
C ALA A 518 34.73 26.32 4.46
N ASP A 519 35.64 25.77 3.67
CA ASP A 519 37.06 26.18 3.67
C ASP A 519 37.23 27.65 3.24
N LEU A 520 36.46 28.12 2.25
CA LEU A 520 36.48 29.52 1.81
C LEU A 520 35.96 30.47 2.89
N GLU A 521 34.94 30.05 3.64
CA GLU A 521 34.39 30.78 4.78
C GLU A 521 35.24 30.65 6.05
N GLY A 522 36.33 29.86 6.01
CA GLY A 522 37.22 29.65 7.16
C GLY A 522 36.55 28.89 8.31
N VAL A 523 35.58 28.04 8.00
CA VAL A 523 34.76 27.31 8.97
C VAL A 523 34.98 25.82 8.82
N ASN A 524 35.15 25.12 9.94
CA ASN A 524 35.23 23.66 9.94
C ASN A 524 33.82 23.04 9.85
N GLN A 525 33.20 23.03 8.68
CA GLN A 525 31.99 22.23 8.43
C GLN A 525 32.33 21.00 7.62
N LYS A 526 32.13 19.83 8.24
CA LYS A 526 32.35 18.53 7.60
C LYS A 526 31.09 17.69 7.74
N PRO A 527 30.33 17.51 6.64
CA PRO A 527 29.17 16.63 6.65
C PRO A 527 29.54 15.23 7.12
N PHE A 528 28.62 14.63 7.86
CA PHE A 528 28.76 13.28 8.36
C PHE A 528 27.68 12.41 7.75
N VAL A 529 28.12 11.34 7.08
CA VAL A 529 27.24 10.32 6.56
C VAL A 529 27.57 8.99 7.24
N PHE A 530 26.55 8.38 7.82
CA PHE A 530 26.61 7.01 8.31
C PHE A 530 25.57 6.17 7.59
N THR A 531 25.92 4.95 7.25
CA THR A 531 24.99 4.00 6.66
C THR A 531 25.41 2.59 7.03
N ASP A 532 24.43 1.71 7.26
CA ASP A 532 24.72 0.27 7.30
C ASP A 532 25.32 -0.20 5.96
N ASP A 533 26.16 -1.24 5.99
CA ASP A 533 26.89 -1.67 4.79
C ASP A 533 25.97 -2.04 3.61
N ASP A 534 24.78 -2.57 3.88
CA ASP A 534 23.77 -2.91 2.86
C ASP A 534 22.89 -1.71 2.43
N ARG A 535 23.24 -0.50 2.85
CA ARG A 535 22.54 0.75 2.55
C ARG A 535 23.40 1.80 1.86
N ARG A 536 24.65 1.49 1.50
CA ARG A 536 25.50 2.38 0.67
C ARG A 536 24.88 2.72 -0.69
N THR A 537 24.25 1.74 -1.32
CA THR A 537 23.51 1.91 -2.59
C THR A 537 22.03 2.22 -2.36
N TYR A 538 21.64 2.63 -1.15
CA TYR A 538 20.27 3.06 -0.89
C TYR A 538 19.96 4.32 -1.70
N GLU A 539 18.89 4.29 -2.48
CA GLU A 539 18.48 5.39 -3.34
C GLU A 539 17.50 6.31 -2.60
N LEU A 540 17.86 7.59 -2.51
CA LEU A 540 17.06 8.63 -1.89
C LEU A 540 16.03 9.22 -2.86
N PRO A 541 14.97 9.90 -2.36
CA PRO A 541 14.09 10.69 -3.21
C PRO A 541 14.91 11.64 -4.09
N SER A 542 14.76 11.54 -5.41
CA SER A 542 15.64 12.24 -6.36
C SER A 542 14.89 12.78 -7.60
N GLY A 543 15.45 13.86 -8.14
CA GLY A 543 14.98 14.55 -9.34
C GLY A 543 15.73 14.09 -10.59
N LYS A 544 15.17 14.41 -11.76
CA LYS A 544 15.89 14.29 -13.03
C LYS A 544 16.75 15.54 -13.26
N LYS A 545 17.97 15.32 -13.76
CA LYS A 545 18.86 16.37 -14.25
C LYS A 545 18.34 17.07 -15.50
#